data_AF-A0A4X2KRY7-F1
#
_entry.id   AF-A0A4X2KRY7-F1
#
_cell.length_a   1.000
_cell.length_b   1.000
_cell.length_c   1.000
_cell.angle_alpha   90.00
_cell.angle_beta   90.00
_cell.angle_gamma   90.00
#
_symmetry.space_group_name_H-M   'P 1'
#
loop_
_entity.id
_entity.type
_entity.pdbx_description
1 polymer ?
#
loop_
_entity_poly.entity_id
_entity_poly.type
_entity_poly.pdbx_seq_one_letter_code
_entity_poly.pdbx_strand_id
1 'polypeptide(L)'
;MMEIQMDEGGGVVVYQDDYCSGSVMSERVSGLAGSIYREFERLISCYDEEVVKELMPLVVNVLENLDSVLSENQEHEVELELLREDNEQLLTQYEREKALRKQAEEKFIEFEDALEQEKKDLQIQVEHYEFQTRQLELKAKNYADQISRLEERESEMKKEYNALHQRHTEMIQTYVEHIERSKMQQVGGNSQTEGSLPGRSRKERPTSLNVFPLADGMCFNQTVVTTHGEK
;
A
#
# COMPACT_ATOMS: atom_id res chain seq x y z
N MET A 1 -11.42 -1.80 7.49
CA MET A 1 -11.92 -1.99 8.87
C MET A 1 -12.25 -3.45 9.02
N MET A 2 -11.48 -4.21 9.81
CA MET A 2 -11.88 -5.54 10.26
C MET A 2 -12.26 -5.42 11.73
N GLU A 3 -13.53 -5.69 12.01
CA GLU A 3 -14.06 -5.79 13.38
C GLU A 3 -13.38 -6.95 14.09
N ILE A 4 -12.72 -6.64 15.20
CA ILE A 4 -12.31 -7.62 16.19
C ILE A 4 -13.50 -7.79 17.13
N GLN A 5 -14.25 -8.87 16.94
CA GLN A 5 -15.27 -9.33 17.90
C GLN A 5 -14.56 -9.76 19.18
N MET A 6 -14.75 -8.99 20.24
CA MET A 6 -14.49 -9.41 21.61
C MET A 6 -15.57 -10.41 22.00
N ASP A 7 -15.17 -11.66 22.22
CA ASP A 7 -16.02 -12.70 22.79
C ASP A 7 -16.06 -12.52 24.32
N GLU A 8 -17.00 -11.69 24.77
CA GLU A 8 -17.49 -11.68 26.16
C GLU A 8 -18.34 -12.92 26.39
N GLY A 9 -17.77 -13.96 27.02
CA GLY A 9 -18.51 -15.19 27.22
C GLY A 9 -17.81 -16.18 28.14
N GLY A 10 -17.71 -15.88 29.43
CA GLY A 10 -17.17 -16.82 30.40
C GLY A 10 -17.47 -16.38 31.82
N GLY A 11 -18.72 -16.60 32.27
CA GLY A 11 -19.12 -16.36 33.65
C GLY A 11 -18.25 -17.17 34.60
N VAL A 12 -17.47 -16.46 35.42
CA VAL A 12 -16.80 -17.06 36.57
C VAL A 12 -17.85 -17.15 37.68
N VAL A 13 -18.26 -18.39 37.92
CA VAL A 13 -19.12 -18.83 39.00
C VAL A 13 -18.51 -18.35 40.31
N VAL A 14 -19.25 -17.52 41.04
CA VAL A 14 -18.93 -17.15 42.42
C VAL A 14 -19.10 -18.42 43.24
N TYR A 15 -17.99 -19.06 43.60
CA TYR A 15 -18.01 -20.13 44.59
C TYR A 15 -18.42 -19.51 45.92
N GLN A 16 -19.63 -19.84 46.34
CA GLN A 16 -20.14 -19.51 47.65
C GLN A 16 -19.49 -20.48 48.63
N ASP A 17 -18.52 -19.97 49.39
CA ASP A 17 -17.87 -20.67 50.49
C ASP A 17 -18.89 -20.96 51.60
N ASP A 18 -19.54 -22.12 51.53
CA ASP A 18 -20.21 -22.74 52.67
C ASP A 18 -19.17 -23.55 53.49
N TYR A 19 -18.14 -22.88 54.00
CA TYR A 19 -17.25 -23.47 55.02
C TYR A 19 -17.75 -23.13 56.41
N CYS A 20 -18.83 -23.79 56.82
CA CYS A 20 -19.17 -23.93 58.24
C CYS A 20 -19.05 -25.40 58.64
N SER A 21 -17.80 -25.89 58.70
CA SER A 21 -17.47 -27.12 59.42
C SER A 21 -16.63 -26.71 60.62
N GLY A 22 -17.31 -26.40 61.74
CA GLY A 22 -16.65 -26.17 63.01
C GLY A 22 -15.72 -27.34 63.31
N SER A 23 -14.44 -27.02 63.54
CA SER A 23 -13.33 -27.97 63.69
C SER A 23 -13.74 -29.19 64.52
N VAL A 24 -13.89 -30.31 63.82
CA VAL A 24 -14.05 -31.62 64.42
C VAL A 24 -12.63 -32.12 64.62
N MET A 25 -12.19 -32.36 65.87
CA MET A 25 -10.83 -32.88 66.14
C MET A 25 -10.51 -34.02 65.18
N SER A 26 -9.27 -34.05 64.70
CA SER A 26 -8.79 -35.10 63.81
C SER A 26 -9.13 -36.47 64.38
N GLU A 27 -9.73 -37.34 63.56
CA GLU A 27 -10.11 -38.71 63.96
C GLU A 27 -8.90 -39.49 64.54
N ARG A 28 -7.69 -39.16 64.07
CA ARG A 28 -6.43 -39.70 64.59
C ARG A 28 -6.12 -39.20 66.00
N VAL A 29 -6.28 -37.90 66.26
CA VAL A 29 -6.05 -37.30 67.58
C VAL A 29 -7.11 -37.74 68.57
N SER A 30 -8.38 -37.81 68.15
CA SER A 30 -9.48 -38.35 68.94
C SER A 30 -9.26 -39.82 69.33
N GLY A 31 -8.78 -40.66 68.39
CA GLY A 31 -8.43 -42.06 68.67
C GLY A 31 -7.25 -42.21 69.64
N LEU A 32 -6.23 -41.35 69.53
CA LEU A 32 -5.10 -41.30 70.47
C LEU A 32 -5.54 -40.84 71.85
N ALA A 33 -6.32 -39.75 71.92
CA ALA A 33 -6.90 -39.23 73.15
C ALA A 33 -7.70 -40.34 73.86
N GLY A 34 -8.62 -41.01 73.16
CA GLY A 34 -9.43 -42.09 73.72
C GLY A 34 -8.61 -43.30 74.21
N SER A 35 -7.45 -43.57 73.60
CA SER A 35 -6.54 -44.62 74.06
C SER A 35 -5.78 -44.20 75.33
N ILE A 36 -5.30 -42.95 75.38
CA ILE A 36 -4.57 -42.40 76.52
C ILE A 36 -5.49 -42.25 77.74
N TYR A 37 -6.70 -41.73 77.57
CA TYR A 37 -7.67 -41.60 78.66
C TYR A 37 -8.06 -42.96 79.27
N ARG A 38 -8.15 -44.02 78.45
CA ARG A 38 -8.41 -45.39 78.94
C ARG A 38 -7.25 -45.98 79.76
N GLU A 39 -6.02 -45.58 79.47
CA GLU A 39 -4.87 -45.94 80.32
C GLU A 39 -4.85 -45.12 81.61
N PHE A 40 -5.22 -43.83 81.56
CA PHE A 40 -5.39 -43.02 82.77
C PHE A 40 -6.46 -43.56 83.71
N GLU A 41 -7.61 -44.00 83.19
CA GLU A 41 -8.65 -44.66 84.00
C GLU A 41 -8.11 -45.90 84.72
N ARG A 42 -7.27 -46.71 84.05
CA ARG A 42 -6.62 -47.88 84.68
C ARG A 42 -5.62 -47.47 85.76
N LEU A 43 -4.80 -46.45 85.52
CA LEU A 43 -3.84 -45.93 86.50
C LEU A 43 -4.54 -45.39 87.76
N ILE A 44 -5.59 -44.58 87.58
CA ILE A 44 -6.40 -44.04 88.69
C ILE A 44 -7.02 -45.19 89.50
N SER A 45 -7.54 -46.22 88.84
CA SER A 45 -8.15 -47.37 89.51
C SER A 45 -7.15 -48.17 90.37
N CYS A 46 -5.86 -48.16 90.05
CA CYS A 46 -4.84 -48.92 90.78
C CYS A 46 -4.06 -48.08 91.81
N TYR A 47 -3.89 -46.78 91.57
CA TYR A 47 -2.96 -45.92 92.30
C TYR A 47 -3.54 -44.57 92.77
N ASP A 48 -4.84 -44.35 92.59
CA ASP A 48 -5.56 -43.10 92.89
C ASP A 48 -5.25 -41.93 91.92
N GLU A 49 -6.04 -40.87 92.01
CA GLU A 49 -6.05 -39.74 91.06
C GLU A 49 -4.79 -38.86 91.14
N GLU A 50 -4.15 -38.79 92.30
CA GLU A 50 -2.98 -37.92 92.53
C GLU A 50 -1.79 -38.25 91.61
N VAL A 51 -1.70 -39.48 91.07
CA VAL A 51 -0.61 -39.90 90.16
C VAL A 51 -0.71 -39.25 88.78
N VAL A 52 -1.91 -38.90 88.31
CA VAL A 52 -2.14 -38.36 86.96
C VAL A 52 -2.45 -36.85 86.95
N LYS A 53 -2.67 -36.26 88.12
CA LYS A 53 -3.13 -34.87 88.30
C LYS A 53 -2.28 -33.81 87.61
N GLU A 54 -0.95 -33.93 87.65
CA GLU A 54 -0.04 -33.02 86.97
C GLU A 54 0.23 -33.41 85.51
N LEU A 55 0.07 -34.69 85.18
CA LEU A 55 0.34 -35.23 83.84
C LEU A 55 -0.81 -34.99 82.86
N MET A 56 -2.06 -35.02 83.34
CA MET A 56 -3.25 -34.88 82.50
C MET A 56 -3.31 -33.53 81.78
N PRO A 57 -3.03 -32.37 82.40
CA PRO A 57 -2.99 -31.09 81.70
C PRO A 57 -1.91 -31.03 80.60
N LEU A 58 -0.76 -31.69 80.83
CA LEU A 58 0.31 -31.75 79.83
C LEU A 58 -0.11 -32.56 78.61
N VAL A 59 -0.76 -33.71 78.84
CA VAL A 59 -1.26 -34.56 77.74
C VAL A 59 -2.38 -33.87 76.98
N VAL A 60 -3.31 -33.20 77.66
CA VAL A 60 -4.36 -32.39 77.02
C VAL A 60 -3.72 -31.33 76.12
N ASN A 61 -2.78 -30.54 76.65
CA ASN A 61 -2.09 -29.52 75.88
C ASN A 61 -1.33 -30.11 74.68
N VAL A 62 -0.70 -31.28 74.81
CA VAL A 62 -0.04 -31.95 73.67
C VAL A 62 -1.05 -32.38 72.60
N LEU A 63 -2.22 -32.92 72.99
CA LEU A 63 -3.26 -33.33 72.06
C LEU A 63 -3.90 -32.12 71.36
N GLU A 64 -4.16 -31.02 72.07
CA GLU A 64 -4.66 -29.77 71.50
C GLU A 64 -3.67 -29.16 70.50
N ASN A 65 -2.38 -29.11 70.85
CA ASN A 65 -1.34 -28.61 69.93
C ASN A 65 -1.20 -29.51 68.69
N LEU A 66 -1.29 -30.84 68.85
CA LEU A 66 -1.25 -31.77 67.73
C LEU A 66 -2.45 -31.57 66.79
N ASP A 67 -3.64 -31.37 67.35
CA ASP A 67 -4.85 -31.11 66.56
C ASP A 67 -4.76 -29.77 65.81
N SER A 68 -4.27 -28.72 66.47
CA SER A 68 -4.02 -27.41 65.85
C SER A 68 -3.06 -27.53 64.65
N VAL A 69 -1.92 -28.20 64.83
CA VAL A 69 -0.93 -28.38 63.76
C VAL A 69 -1.48 -29.22 62.61
N LEU A 70 -2.31 -30.23 62.89
CA LEU A 70 -2.94 -31.03 61.84
C LEU A 70 -3.99 -30.22 61.06
N SER A 71 -4.75 -29.35 61.73
CA SER A 71 -5.69 -28.43 61.08
C SER A 71 -4.96 -27.46 60.16
N GLU A 72 -3.93 -26.78 60.67
CA GLU A 72 -3.09 -25.86 59.88
C GLU A 72 -2.46 -26.56 58.66
N ASN A 73 -1.98 -27.79 58.84
CA ASN A 73 -1.39 -28.56 57.74
C ASN A 73 -2.42 -28.92 56.67
N GLN A 74 -3.67 -29.21 57.05
CA GLN A 74 -4.76 -29.47 56.10
C GLN A 74 -5.14 -28.19 55.33
N GLU A 75 -5.18 -27.04 56.00
CA GLU A 75 -5.42 -25.74 55.36
C GLU A 75 -4.32 -25.42 54.34
N HIS A 76 -3.06 -25.64 54.69
CA HIS A 76 -1.94 -25.48 53.76
C HIS A 76 -1.99 -26.44 52.58
N GLU A 77 -2.45 -27.68 52.77
CA GLU A 77 -2.63 -28.64 51.68
C GLU A 77 -3.67 -28.15 50.68
N VAL A 78 -4.79 -27.61 51.17
CA VAL A 78 -5.84 -27.01 50.32
C VAL A 78 -5.31 -25.77 49.59
N GLU A 79 -4.58 -24.88 50.27
CA GLU A 79 -3.97 -23.71 49.64
C GLU A 79 -2.98 -24.10 48.53
N LEU A 80 -2.18 -25.15 48.75
CA LEU A 80 -1.25 -25.67 47.75
C LEU A 80 -1.98 -26.25 46.54
N GLU A 81 -3.13 -26.91 46.71
CA GLU A 81 -3.95 -27.39 45.60
C GLU A 81 -4.54 -26.25 44.79
N LEU A 82 -5.11 -25.23 45.44
CA LEU A 82 -5.63 -24.03 44.76
C LEU A 82 -4.54 -23.32 43.95
N LEU A 83 -3.35 -23.12 44.53
CA LEU A 83 -2.23 -22.50 43.83
C LEU A 83 -1.74 -23.34 42.65
N ARG A 84 -1.83 -24.67 42.73
CA ARG A 84 -1.49 -25.56 41.60
C ARG A 84 -2.51 -25.44 40.48
N GLU A 85 -3.80 -25.42 40.80
CA GLU A 85 -4.87 -25.23 39.81
C GLU A 85 -4.75 -23.86 39.10
N ASP A 86 -4.52 -22.79 39.85
CA ASP A 86 -4.29 -21.45 39.29
C ASP A 86 -3.06 -21.43 38.37
N ASN A 87 -1.99 -22.14 38.73
CA ASN A 87 -0.79 -22.22 37.90
C ASN A 87 -1.06 -22.98 36.58
N GLU A 88 -1.83 -24.06 36.62
CA GLU A 88 -2.22 -24.83 35.43
C GLU A 88 -3.10 -24.00 34.48
N GLN A 89 -4.03 -23.23 35.03
CA GLN A 89 -4.85 -22.29 34.25
C GLN A 89 -3.98 -21.20 33.60
N LEU A 90 -3.05 -20.61 34.34
CA LEU A 90 -2.10 -19.62 33.82
C LEU A 90 -1.23 -20.19 32.70
N LEU A 91 -0.73 -21.42 32.85
CA LEU A 91 0.04 -22.10 31.81
C LEU A 91 -0.79 -22.31 30.54
N THR A 92 -2.03 -22.76 30.67
CA THR A 92 -2.95 -22.96 29.53
C THR A 92 -3.22 -21.65 28.79
N GLN A 93 -3.47 -20.56 29.52
CA GLN A 93 -3.66 -19.23 28.93
C GLN A 93 -2.40 -18.72 28.24
N TYR A 94 -1.24 -18.89 28.87
CA TYR A 94 0.04 -18.52 28.29
C TYR A 94 0.31 -19.25 26.97
N GLU A 95 0.04 -20.56 26.90
CA GLU A 95 0.23 -21.34 25.69
C GLU A 95 -0.72 -20.91 24.56
N ARG A 96 -1.98 -20.62 24.89
CA ARG A 96 -2.96 -20.07 23.94
C ARG A 96 -2.49 -18.73 23.37
N GLU A 97 -2.08 -17.80 24.23
CA GLU A 97 -1.60 -16.48 23.82
C GLU A 97 -0.32 -16.59 22.98
N LYS A 98 0.61 -17.45 23.38
CA LYS A 98 1.82 -17.74 22.61
C LYS A 98 1.51 -18.26 21.21
N ALA A 99 0.51 -19.13 21.07
CA ALA A 99 0.07 -19.63 19.77
C ALA A 99 -0.57 -18.53 18.90
N LEU A 100 -1.43 -17.69 19.50
CA LEU A 100 -2.05 -16.55 18.81
C LEU A 100 -1.01 -15.53 18.35
N ARG A 101 -0.03 -15.21 19.20
CA ARG A 101 1.10 -14.34 18.86
C ARG A 101 1.88 -14.88 17.67
N LYS A 102 2.22 -16.17 17.69
CA LYS A 102 2.95 -16.81 16.58
C LYS A 102 2.16 -16.74 15.27
N GLN A 103 0.85 -17.01 15.32
CA GLN A 103 -0.01 -16.90 14.13
C GLN A 103 -0.09 -15.46 13.61
N ALA A 104 -0.15 -14.46 14.50
CA ALA A 104 -0.14 -13.06 14.10
C ALA A 104 1.19 -12.65 13.46
N GLU A 105 2.32 -13.13 13.99
CA GLU A 105 3.65 -12.91 13.42
C GLU A 105 3.78 -13.54 12.02
N GLU A 106 3.30 -14.77 11.82
CA GLU A 106 3.28 -15.44 10.51
C GLU A 106 2.46 -14.63 9.48
N LYS A 107 1.25 -14.18 9.85
CA LYS A 107 0.42 -13.34 8.99
C LYS A 107 1.09 -12.01 8.66
N PHE A 108 1.79 -11.41 9.62
CA PHE A 108 2.48 -10.14 9.40
C PHE A 108 3.57 -10.27 8.32
N ILE A 109 4.33 -11.37 8.36
CA ILE A 109 5.35 -11.68 7.34
C ILE A 109 4.70 -11.85 5.96
N GLU A 110 3.59 -12.60 5.87
CA GLU A 110 2.86 -12.77 4.60
C GLU A 110 2.36 -11.43 4.03
N PHE A 111 1.87 -10.53 4.89
CA PHE A 111 1.46 -9.19 4.47
C PHE A 111 2.63 -8.34 4.01
N GLU A 112 3.77 -8.39 4.71
CA GLU A 112 4.97 -7.65 4.34
C GLU A 112 5.51 -8.11 2.98
N ASP A 113 5.57 -9.41 2.74
CA ASP A 113 5.99 -9.99 1.45
C ASP A 113 5.04 -9.59 0.30
N ALA A 114 3.73 -9.65 0.53
CA ALA A 114 2.74 -9.25 -0.46
C ALA A 114 2.84 -7.76 -0.82
N LEU A 115 3.01 -6.90 0.19
CA LEU A 115 3.14 -5.46 0.02
C LEU A 115 4.45 -5.10 -0.70
N GLU A 116 5.56 -5.77 -0.36
CA GLU A 116 6.83 -5.56 -1.03
C GLU A 116 6.80 -6.05 -2.49
N GLN A 117 6.04 -7.11 -2.79
CA GLN A 117 5.79 -7.55 -4.16
C GLN A 117 4.97 -6.52 -4.95
N GLU A 118 3.85 -6.05 -4.41
CA GLU A 118 3.02 -5.02 -5.05
C GLU A 118 3.81 -3.74 -5.33
N LYS A 119 4.63 -3.31 -4.36
CA LYS A 119 5.52 -2.16 -4.51
C LYS A 119 6.53 -2.35 -5.64
N LYS A 120 7.12 -3.54 -5.80
CA LYS A 120 8.02 -3.86 -6.92
C LYS A 120 7.29 -3.78 -8.25
N ASP A 121 6.08 -4.34 -8.33
CA ASP A 121 5.28 -4.34 -9.56
C ASP A 121 4.87 -2.91 -9.96
N LEU A 122 4.47 -2.08 -8.98
CA LEU A 122 4.20 -0.65 -9.19
C LEU A 122 5.46 0.10 -9.64
N GLN A 123 6.61 -0.18 -9.04
CA GLN A 123 7.88 0.45 -9.43
C GLN A 123 8.24 0.13 -10.89
N ILE A 124 8.08 -1.13 -11.31
CA ILE A 124 8.27 -1.55 -12.71
C ILE A 124 7.31 -0.79 -13.64
N GLN A 125 6.05 -0.63 -13.23
CA GLN A 125 5.05 0.09 -14.01
C GLN A 125 5.40 1.59 -14.15
N VAL A 126 5.90 2.22 -13.08
CA VAL A 126 6.41 3.60 -13.12
C VAL A 126 7.56 3.71 -14.11
N GLU A 127 8.57 2.85 -14.04
CA GLU A 127 9.69 2.84 -14.98
C GLU A 127 9.25 2.66 -16.44
N HIS A 128 8.25 1.81 -16.67
CA HIS A 128 7.64 1.64 -17.99
C HIS A 128 7.01 2.94 -18.50
N TYR A 129 6.20 3.62 -17.68
CA TYR A 129 5.56 4.87 -18.07
C TYR A 129 6.56 6.03 -18.22
N GLU A 130 7.62 6.08 -17.42
CA GLU A 130 8.70 7.06 -17.60
C GLU A 130 9.43 6.87 -18.93
N PHE A 131 9.69 5.63 -19.32
CA PHE A 131 10.27 5.32 -20.63
C PHE A 131 9.33 5.71 -21.77
N GLN A 132 8.05 5.36 -21.65
CA GLN A 132 7.02 5.70 -22.64
C GLN A 132 6.89 7.22 -22.80
N THR A 133 6.89 7.97 -21.70
CA THR A 133 6.84 9.44 -21.70
C THR A 133 8.03 10.03 -22.44
N ARG A 134 9.26 9.61 -22.13
CA ARG A 134 10.47 10.04 -22.83
C ARG A 134 10.41 9.76 -24.34
N GLN A 135 9.85 8.63 -24.75
CA GLN A 135 9.68 8.30 -26.17
C GLN A 135 8.67 9.24 -26.85
N LEU A 136 7.55 9.54 -26.19
CA LEU A 136 6.53 10.45 -26.70
C LEU A 136 7.04 11.89 -26.79
N GLU A 137 7.82 12.35 -25.81
CA GLU A 137 8.47 13.66 -25.84
C GLU A 137 9.41 13.81 -27.04
N LEU A 138 10.21 12.78 -27.33
CA LEU A 138 11.10 12.79 -28.49
C LEU A 138 10.30 12.85 -29.80
N LYS A 139 9.20 12.08 -29.91
CA LYS A 139 8.30 12.14 -31.07
C LYS A 139 7.68 13.53 -31.23
N ALA A 140 7.19 14.12 -30.13
CA ALA A 140 6.61 15.46 -30.14
C ALA A 140 7.62 16.51 -30.61
N LYS A 141 8.86 16.44 -30.12
CA LYS A 141 9.96 17.31 -30.56
C LYS A 141 10.25 17.17 -32.06
N ASN A 142 10.31 15.94 -32.57
CA ASN A 142 10.52 15.69 -34.00
C ASN A 142 9.40 16.29 -34.87
N TYR A 143 8.14 16.18 -34.44
CA TYR A 143 7.02 16.79 -35.15
C TYR A 143 7.04 18.32 -35.07
N ALA A 144 7.40 18.90 -33.93
CA ALA A 144 7.57 20.34 -33.80
C ALA A 144 8.65 20.88 -34.75
N ASP A 145 9.80 20.20 -34.85
CA ASP A 145 10.87 20.54 -35.79
C ASP A 145 10.40 20.43 -37.25
N GLN A 146 9.59 19.41 -37.58
CA GLN A 146 9.01 19.25 -38.92
C GLN A 146 8.06 20.40 -39.27
N ILE A 147 7.17 20.76 -38.34
CA ILE A 147 6.21 21.86 -38.52
C ILE A 147 6.97 23.16 -38.75
N SER A 148 7.97 23.48 -37.93
CA SER A 148 8.76 24.71 -38.07
C SER A 148 9.41 24.84 -39.45
N ARG A 149 9.95 23.75 -40.02
CA ARG A 149 10.51 23.73 -41.37
C ARG A 149 9.45 23.93 -42.47
N LEU A 150 8.22 23.50 -42.24
CA LEU A 150 7.11 23.71 -43.18
C LEU A 150 6.64 25.15 -43.12
N GLU A 151 6.50 25.72 -41.92
CA GLU A 151 6.15 27.13 -41.70
C GLU A 151 7.17 28.08 -42.35
N GLU A 152 8.48 27.76 -42.25
CA GLU A 152 9.53 28.54 -42.90
C GLU A 152 9.35 28.56 -44.43
N ARG A 153 9.17 27.40 -45.07
CA ARG A 153 8.93 27.30 -46.51
C ARG A 153 7.66 28.01 -46.95
N GLU A 154 6.58 27.91 -46.17
CA GLU A 154 5.34 28.65 -46.43
C GLU A 154 5.60 30.16 -46.40
N SER A 155 6.37 30.62 -45.40
CA SER A 155 6.72 32.04 -45.27
C SER A 155 7.56 32.56 -46.44
N GLU A 156 8.48 31.74 -46.96
CA GLU A 156 9.29 32.04 -48.14
C GLU A 156 8.42 32.16 -49.40
N MET A 157 7.58 31.15 -49.65
CA MET A 157 6.62 31.16 -50.76
C MET A 157 5.69 32.38 -50.71
N LYS A 158 5.23 32.76 -49.51
CA LYS A 158 4.40 33.95 -49.30
C LYS A 158 5.15 35.25 -49.61
N LYS A 159 6.44 35.34 -49.25
CA LYS A 159 7.30 36.48 -49.61
C LYS A 159 7.48 36.56 -51.12
N GLU A 160 7.78 35.45 -51.79
CA GLU A 160 7.93 35.40 -53.26
C GLU A 160 6.65 35.78 -53.99
N TYR A 161 5.51 35.25 -53.55
CA TYR A 161 4.20 35.60 -54.10
C TYR A 161 3.93 37.11 -53.97
N ASN A 162 4.15 37.69 -52.78
CA ASN A 162 3.96 39.11 -52.55
C ASN A 162 4.90 39.98 -53.42
N ALA A 163 6.16 39.57 -53.58
CA ALA A 163 7.12 40.26 -54.44
C ALA A 163 6.70 40.22 -55.92
N LEU A 164 6.25 39.05 -56.39
CA LEU A 164 5.73 38.90 -57.75
C LEU A 164 4.48 39.75 -57.98
N HIS A 165 3.56 39.73 -57.02
CA HIS A 165 2.35 40.55 -57.06
C HIS A 165 2.68 42.05 -57.09
N GLN A 166 3.63 42.50 -56.28
CA GLN A 166 4.11 43.88 -56.28
C GLN A 166 4.69 44.28 -57.65
N ARG A 167 5.57 43.45 -58.21
CA ARG A 167 6.14 43.68 -59.55
C ARG A 167 5.06 43.73 -60.64
N HIS A 168 4.06 42.86 -60.56
CA HIS A 168 2.93 42.86 -61.49
C HIS A 168 2.10 44.14 -61.37
N THR A 169 1.82 44.58 -60.15
CA THR A 169 1.11 45.84 -59.88
C THR A 169 1.87 47.05 -60.42
N GLU A 170 3.18 47.13 -60.18
CA GLU A 170 4.05 48.19 -60.72
C GLU A 170 4.09 48.21 -62.26
N MET A 171 4.10 47.03 -62.89
CA MET A 171 4.01 46.92 -64.35
C MET A 171 2.70 47.53 -64.88
N ILE A 172 1.56 47.23 -64.23
CA ILE A 172 0.26 47.80 -64.60
C ILE A 172 0.27 49.32 -64.42
N GLN A 173 0.73 49.82 -63.27
CA GLN A 173 0.81 51.25 -63.00
C GLN A 173 1.64 51.97 -64.07
N THR A 174 2.84 51.45 -64.36
CA THR A 174 3.74 51.99 -65.39
C THR A 174 3.05 52.02 -66.76
N TYR A 175 2.36 50.94 -67.13
CA TYR A 175 1.62 50.87 -68.40
C TYR A 175 0.48 51.90 -68.49
N VAL A 176 -0.30 52.04 -67.42
CA VAL A 176 -1.36 53.06 -67.33
C VAL A 176 -0.79 54.46 -67.47
N GLU A 177 0.26 54.78 -66.71
CA GLU A 177 0.93 56.09 -66.81
C GLU A 177 1.49 56.36 -68.21
N HIS A 178 2.03 55.34 -68.90
CA HIS A 178 2.49 55.50 -70.28
C HIS A 178 1.34 55.87 -71.21
N ILE A 179 0.17 55.22 -71.08
CA ILE A 179 -1.02 55.57 -71.88
C ILE A 179 -1.46 57.01 -71.60
N GLU A 180 -1.49 57.42 -70.34
CA GLU A 180 -1.88 58.77 -69.94
C GLU A 180 -0.90 59.83 -70.50
N ARG A 181 0.41 59.58 -70.41
CA ARG A 181 1.46 60.43 -71.01
C ARG A 181 1.30 60.53 -72.53
N SER A 182 1.08 59.41 -73.22
CA SER A 182 0.87 59.39 -74.68
C SER A 182 -0.40 60.14 -75.11
N LYS A 183 -1.50 60.04 -74.34
CA LYS A 183 -2.72 60.83 -74.59
C LYS A 183 -2.46 62.34 -74.43
N MET A 184 -1.74 62.76 -73.40
CA MET A 184 -1.42 64.18 -73.17
C MET A 184 -0.55 64.76 -74.29
N GLN A 185 0.40 63.96 -74.81
CA GLN A 185 1.28 64.39 -75.89
C GLN A 185 0.58 64.46 -77.26
N GLN A 186 -0.47 63.67 -77.48
CA GLN A 186 -1.37 63.80 -78.63
C GLN A 186 -2.29 65.03 -78.54
N VAL A 187 -2.71 65.42 -77.33
CA VAL A 187 -3.56 66.61 -77.11
C VAL A 187 -2.75 67.91 -77.08
N GLY A 188 -1.44 67.85 -76.80
CA GLY A 188 -0.54 69.02 -76.75
C GLY A 188 0.43 69.19 -77.94
N GLY A 189 0.42 68.30 -78.93
CA GLY A 189 1.39 68.26 -80.03
C GLY A 189 0.75 68.16 -81.40
N ASN A 190 0.20 69.26 -81.90
CA ASN A 190 -0.20 69.36 -83.31
C ASN A 190 0.83 70.21 -84.07
N SER A 191 1.91 69.59 -84.55
CA SER A 191 2.62 69.97 -85.78
C SER A 191 3.69 68.93 -86.16
N GLN A 192 3.43 68.23 -87.27
CA GLN A 192 4.39 67.62 -88.22
C GLN A 192 5.21 66.40 -87.76
N THR A 193 5.50 65.34 -88.53
CA THR A 193 5.00 64.69 -89.76
C THR A 193 5.79 63.38 -89.83
N GLU A 194 5.18 62.33 -90.39
CA GLU A 194 5.78 61.25 -91.20
C GLU A 194 6.86 60.33 -90.60
N GLY A 195 6.69 59.01 -90.82
CA GLY A 195 7.84 58.15 -91.13
C GLY A 195 7.89 56.75 -90.52
N SER A 196 7.28 55.78 -91.21
CA SER A 196 7.75 54.39 -91.42
C SER A 196 7.83 53.37 -90.25
N LEU A 197 6.94 52.38 -90.36
CA LEU A 197 7.14 50.95 -90.00
C LEU A 197 8.24 50.34 -90.92
N PRO A 198 8.88 49.17 -90.66
CA PRO A 198 8.28 47.96 -90.06
C PRO A 198 9.22 47.05 -89.22
N GLY A 199 8.65 46.06 -88.53
CA GLY A 199 9.47 45.04 -87.86
C GLY A 199 8.69 43.91 -87.20
N ARG A 200 8.28 42.91 -88.00
CA ARG A 200 7.82 41.59 -87.53
C ARG A 200 8.88 40.97 -86.62
N SER A 201 8.53 40.73 -85.34
CA SER A 201 9.25 39.81 -84.47
C SER A 201 8.30 38.74 -83.94
N ARG A 202 8.78 37.51 -84.05
CA ARG A 202 8.11 36.23 -83.85
C ARG A 202 7.34 36.15 -82.52
N LYS A 203 6.10 35.67 -82.63
CA LYS A 203 5.32 35.12 -81.52
C LYS A 203 5.75 33.68 -81.31
N GLU A 204 6.67 33.45 -80.39
CA GLU A 204 6.93 32.11 -79.85
C GLU A 204 6.39 32.05 -78.41
N ARG A 205 5.51 31.08 -78.17
CA ARG A 205 5.23 30.53 -76.84
C ARG A 205 5.87 29.14 -76.79
N PRO A 206 6.60 28.80 -75.73
CA PRO A 206 6.60 27.45 -75.19
C PRO A 206 5.79 27.47 -73.87
N THR A 207 4.67 26.76 -73.73
CA THR A 207 4.46 25.31 -73.56
C THR A 207 4.89 24.81 -72.17
N SER A 208 3.86 24.49 -71.34
CA SER A 208 3.83 23.65 -70.10
C SER A 208 4.76 24.06 -68.95
N LEU A 209 4.35 24.41 -67.71
CA LEU A 209 3.30 23.88 -66.81
C LEU A 209 3.25 22.34 -66.79
N ASN A 210 3.81 21.77 -65.72
CA ASN A 210 4.10 20.36 -65.37
C ASN A 210 5.62 20.11 -65.40
N VAL A 211 6.31 19.69 -64.34
CA VAL A 211 6.05 18.48 -63.54
C VAL A 211 6.65 18.66 -62.13
N PHE A 212 5.81 18.64 -61.08
CA PHE A 212 6.22 18.18 -59.76
C PHE A 212 6.30 16.65 -59.81
N PRO A 213 7.39 16.01 -59.38
CA PRO A 213 7.34 14.62 -58.96
C PRO A 213 6.84 14.60 -57.50
N LEU A 214 5.57 14.24 -57.29
CA LEU A 214 5.20 13.54 -56.07
C LEU A 214 5.85 12.16 -56.14
N ALA A 215 6.93 11.96 -55.39
CA ALA A 215 7.42 10.63 -55.07
C ALA A 215 6.74 10.19 -53.77
N ASP A 216 5.75 9.32 -53.93
CA ASP A 216 5.15 8.53 -52.87
C ASP A 216 6.18 7.53 -52.30
N GLY A 217 6.22 7.47 -50.98
CA GLY A 217 6.34 6.23 -50.19
C GLY A 217 7.62 5.40 -50.27
N MET A 218 8.41 5.41 -49.19
CA MET A 218 8.91 4.18 -48.56
C MET A 218 9.00 4.36 -47.03
N CYS A 219 7.95 3.92 -46.34
CA CYS A 219 7.94 3.69 -44.90
C CYS A 219 8.43 2.26 -44.67
N PHE A 220 9.66 2.09 -44.15
CA PHE A 220 10.13 0.79 -43.65
C PHE A 220 9.96 0.78 -42.14
N ASN A 221 8.77 0.39 -41.67
CA ASN A 221 8.57 -0.04 -40.30
C ASN A 221 8.84 -1.55 -40.26
N GLN A 222 10.00 -1.94 -39.71
CA GLN A 222 10.25 -3.32 -39.37
C GLN A 222 9.64 -3.60 -38.00
N THR A 223 8.46 -4.21 -38.02
CA THR A 223 7.78 -4.78 -36.85
C THR A 223 8.52 -6.05 -36.44
N VAL A 224 9.21 -6.01 -35.29
CA VAL A 224 9.65 -7.24 -34.60
C VAL A 224 8.47 -7.72 -33.78
N VAL A 225 7.84 -8.80 -34.25
CA VAL A 225 6.83 -9.55 -33.51
C VAL A 225 7.56 -10.49 -32.55
N THR A 226 7.52 -10.20 -31.26
CA THR A 226 7.89 -11.17 -30.22
C THR A 226 6.66 -12.00 -29.89
N THR A 227 6.68 -13.26 -30.30
CA THR A 227 5.68 -14.26 -29.95
C THR A 227 5.82 -14.64 -28.48
N HIS A 228 4.80 -14.35 -27.66
CA HIS A 228 4.59 -15.06 -26.40
C HIS A 228 4.05 -16.47 -26.71
N GLY A 229 4.81 -17.48 -26.33
CA GLY A 229 4.35 -18.86 -26.25
C GLY A 229 3.96 -19.18 -24.81
N GLU A 230 2.68 -19.45 -24.61
CA GLU A 230 2.14 -20.11 -23.43
C GLU A 230 2.63 -21.56 -23.36
N LYS A 231 3.16 -21.96 -22.20
CA LYS A 231 2.86 -23.21 -21.48
C LYS A 231 3.57 -23.24 -20.13
#